data_AF-A0A356E671-F1
#
_entry.id   AF-A0A356E671-F1
#
_cell.length_a   1.000
_cell.length_b   1.000
_cell.length_c   1.000
_cell.angle_alpha   90.00
_cell.angle_beta   90.00
_cell.angle_gamma   90.00
#
_symmetry.space_group_name_H-M   'P 1'
#
loop_
_entity.id
_entity.type
_entity.pdbx_description
1 polymer ?
#
loop_
_entity_poly.entity_id
_entity_poly.type
_entity_poly.pdbx_seq_one_letter_code
_entity_poly.pdbx_strand_id
1 'polypeptide(L)' 'MSRNLNLRQDIINQIIDDIASQLLSSPLPSQSELANLYNVSRTTIRHAIEYLLKTEIIRVEEHRLYVARLPSAAEK' A
#
# COMPACT_ATOMS: atom_id res chain seq x y z
N MET A 1 4.37 22.72 -11.04
CA MET A 1 5.00 21.40 -10.92
C MET A 1 4.47 20.71 -9.67
N SER A 2 3.57 19.76 -9.88
CA SER A 2 2.64 19.19 -8.90
C SER A 2 3.33 18.22 -7.94
N ARG A 3 4.06 18.74 -6.95
CA ARG A 3 4.86 17.95 -5.99
C ARG A 3 4.05 16.90 -5.20
N ASN A 4 2.74 17.12 -5.02
CA ASN A 4 1.86 16.26 -4.23
C ASN A 4 1.30 15.04 -4.97
N LEU A 5 1.23 15.06 -6.30
CA LEU A 5 0.75 13.92 -7.08
C LEU A 5 1.81 12.81 -7.12
N ASN A 6 3.07 13.20 -7.32
CA ASN A 6 4.20 12.28 -7.34
C ASN A 6 4.33 11.54 -6.00
N LEU A 7 4.27 12.26 -4.86
CA LEU A 7 4.41 11.63 -3.55
C LEU A 7 3.38 10.51 -3.30
N ARG A 8 2.12 10.69 -3.72
CA ARG A 8 1.11 9.63 -3.56
C ARG A 8 1.49 8.39 -4.37
N GLN A 9 1.93 8.59 -5.60
CA GLN A 9 2.30 7.52 -6.51
C GLN A 9 3.57 6.82 -6.07
N ASP A 10 4.55 7.59 -5.56
CA ASP A 10 5.77 7.07 -4.94
C ASP A 10 5.45 6.16 -3.75
N ILE A 11 4.51 6.56 -2.87
CA ILE A 11 4.09 5.70 -1.74
C ILE A 11 3.38 4.43 -2.22
N ILE A 12 2.51 4.51 -3.23
CA ILE A 12 1.86 3.32 -3.79
C ILE A 12 2.93 2.37 -4.34
N ASN A 13 3.88 2.88 -5.11
CA ASN A 13 4.97 2.10 -5.68
C ASN A 13 5.86 1.48 -4.60
N GLN A 14 6.15 2.22 -3.53
CA GLN A 14 6.92 1.70 -2.40
C GLN A 14 6.19 0.55 -1.70
N ILE A 15 4.88 0.70 -1.43
CA ILE A 15 4.08 -0.39 -0.84
C ILE A 15 4.04 -1.61 -1.76
N ILE A 16 3.88 -1.39 -3.07
CA ILE A 16 3.92 -2.44 -4.09
C ILE A 16 5.27 -3.17 -4.05
N ASP A 17 6.38 -2.44 -4.01
CA ASP A 17 7.72 -3.01 -3.96
C ASP A 17 7.98 -3.78 -2.66
N ASP A 18 7.53 -3.26 -1.52
CA ASP A 18 7.67 -3.92 -0.21
C ASP A 18 6.82 -5.20 -0.13
N ILE A 19 5.64 -5.21 -0.76
CA ILE A 19 4.82 -6.42 -0.92
C ILE A 19 5.49 -7.41 -1.88
N ALA A 20 5.98 -6.94 -3.04
CA ALA A 20 6.65 -7.76 -4.05
C ALA A 20 7.91 -8.44 -3.49
N SER A 21 8.64 -7.71 -2.65
CA SER A 21 9.86 -8.18 -2.00
C SER A 21 9.59 -9.10 -0.80
N GLN A 22 8.32 -9.41 -0.50
CA GLN A 22 7.90 -10.18 0.67
C GLN A 22 8.38 -9.58 2.01
N LEU A 23 8.74 -8.29 2.02
CA LEU A 23 9.13 -7.54 3.22
C LEU A 23 7.91 -7.31 4.12
N LEU A 24 6.74 -7.08 3.51
CA LEU A 24 5.46 -7.03 4.22
C LEU A 24 4.96 -8.44 4.52
N SER A 25 5.44 -8.98 5.63
CA SER A 25 4.95 -10.24 6.20
C SER A 25 3.51 -10.05 6.71
N SER A 26 2.63 -10.95 6.29
CA SER A 26 1.23 -10.94 6.71
C SER A 26 1.09 -11.33 8.19
N PRO A 27 0.23 -10.66 8.98
CA PRO A 27 -0.67 -9.57 8.61
C PRO A 27 0.05 -8.21 8.50
N LEU A 28 -0.29 -7.42 7.47
CA LEU A 28 0.25 -6.08 7.30
C LEU A 28 -0.13 -5.18 8.50
N PRO A 29 0.69 -4.15 8.78
CA PRO A 29 0.35 -3.12 9.75
C PRO A 29 -0.97 -2.43 9.39
N SER A 30 -1.68 -1.91 10.39
CA SER A 30 -2.91 -1.17 10.18
C SER A 30 -2.70 0.11 9.35
N GLN A 31 -3.77 0.70 8.81
CA GLN A 31 -3.68 1.94 8.01
C GLN A 31 -2.95 3.07 8.76
N SER A 32 -3.16 3.17 10.07
CA SER A 32 -2.50 4.16 10.93
C SER A 32 -1.01 3.88 11.08
N GLU A 33 -0.64 2.61 11.24
CA GLU A 33 0.76 2.19 11.33
C GLU A 33 1.49 2.42 10.01
N LEU A 34 0.87 2.07 8.88
CA LEU A 34 1.42 2.35 7.55
C LEU A 34 1.60 3.87 7.35
N ALA A 35 0.63 4.69 7.76
CA ALA A 35 0.75 6.15 7.67
C ALA A 35 1.95 6.68 8.47
N ASN A 36 2.19 6.12 9.65
CA ASN A 36 3.36 6.46 10.47
C ASN A 36 4.67 5.95 9.85
N LEU A 37 4.70 4.70 9.37
CA LEU A 37 5.89 4.07 8.77
C LEU A 37 6.37 4.83 7.52
N TYR A 38 5.43 5.19 6.63
CA TYR A 38 5.73 5.93 5.42
C TYR A 38 5.76 7.46 5.64
N ASN A 39 5.54 7.92 6.88
CA ASN A 39 5.52 9.33 7.26
C ASN A 39 4.62 10.20 6.35
N VAL A 40 3.42 9.69 6.05
CA VAL A 40 2.45 10.33 5.15
C VAL A 40 1.06 10.46 5.79
N SER A 41 0.24 11.32 5.19
CA SER A 41 -1.14 11.50 5.62
C SER A 41 -1.96 10.21 5.52
N ARG A 42 -2.82 9.97 6.52
CA ARG A 42 -3.79 8.87 6.55
C ARG A 42 -4.66 8.79 5.29
N THR A 43 -5.01 9.94 4.70
CA THR A 43 -5.76 10.01 3.44
C THR A 43 -4.98 9.41 2.27
N THR A 44 -3.66 9.62 2.20
CA THR A 44 -2.78 9.05 1.17
C THR A 44 -2.71 7.54 1.30
N ILE A 45 -2.51 7.02 2.51
CA ILE A 45 -2.51 5.56 2.76
C ILE A 45 -3.86 4.95 2.46
N ARG A 46 -4.97 5.59 2.87
CA ARG A 46 -6.31 5.10 2.55
C ARG A 46 -6.49 4.94 1.03
N HIS A 47 -6.09 5.95 0.25
CA HIS A 47 -6.16 5.86 -1.21
C HIS A 47 -5.25 4.77 -1.79
N ALA A 48 -4.05 4.60 -1.24
CA ALA A 48 -3.15 3.52 -1.66
C ALA A 48 -3.76 2.14 -1.37
N ILE A 49 -4.31 1.94 -0.18
CA ILE A 49 -4.99 0.71 0.23
C ILE A 49 -6.22 0.45 -0.63
N GLU A 50 -7.05 1.46 -0.91
CA GLU A 50 -8.19 1.34 -1.82
C GLU A 50 -7.75 0.90 -3.22
N TYR A 51 -6.64 1.45 -3.72
CA TYR A 51 -6.06 1.04 -5.00
C TYR A 51 -5.60 -0.43 -4.98
N LEU A 52 -4.84 -0.81 -3.95
CA LEU A 52 -4.32 -2.17 -3.76
C LEU A 52 -5.44 -3.20 -3.54
N LEU A 53 -6.55 -2.81 -2.91
CA LEU A 53 -7.76 -3.64 -2.77
C LEU A 53 -8.43 -3.83 -4.13
N LYS A 54 -8.53 -2.76 -4.92
CA LYS A 54 -9.13 -2.80 -6.25
C LYS A 54 -8.34 -3.67 -7.23
N THR A 55 -7.02 -3.72 -7.09
CA THR A 55 -6.13 -4.58 -7.89
C THR A 55 -5.95 -5.98 -7.28
N GLU A 56 -6.67 -6.29 -6.21
CA GLU A 56 -6.63 -7.57 -5.49
C GLU A 56 -5.23 -7.95 -4.96
N ILE A 57 -4.33 -6.98 -4.80
CA ILE A 57 -2.98 -7.17 -4.22
C ILE A 57 -3.09 -7.46 -2.72
N ILE A 58 -3.93 -6.69 -2.04
CA ILE A 58 -4.23 -6.88 -0.62
C ILE A 58 -5.70 -7.17 -0.42
N ARG A 59 -6.03 -7.84 0.68
CA ARG A 59 -7.39 -8.09 1.15
C ARG A 59 -7.54 -7.66 2.59
N VAL A 60 -8.73 -7.18 2.94
CA VAL A 60 -9.08 -6.89 4.34
C VAL A 60 -9.83 -8.09 4.89
N GLU A 61 -9.34 -8.66 5.98
CA GLU A 61 -9.94 -9.79 6.67
C GLU A 61 -9.90 -9.46 8.18
N GLU A 62 -11.03 -9.55 8.89
CA GLU A 62 -11.10 -9.26 10.35
C GLU A 62 -10.49 -7.88 10.75
N HIS A 63 -10.71 -6.83 9.95
CA HIS A 63 -10.11 -5.48 10.13
C HIS A 63 -8.58 -5.42 9.99
N ARG A 64 -7.94 -6.48 9.51
CA ARG A 64 -6.51 -6.54 9.22
C ARG A 64 -6.26 -6.65 7.73
N LEU A 65 -5.09 -6.19 7.32
CA LEU A 65 -4.67 -6.19 5.92
C LEU A 65 -3.81 -7.43 5.68
N TYR A 66 -4.12 -8.19 4.64
CA TYR A 66 -3.39 -9.38 4.24
C TYR A 66 -2.94 -9.24 2.80
N VAL A 67 -1.72 -9.67 2.48
CA VAL A 67 -1.26 -9.79 1.09
C VAL A 67 -2.03 -10.95 0.46
N ALA A 68 -2.86 -10.66 -0.54
CA ALA A 68 -3.63 -11.68 -1.26
C ALA A 68 -2.82 -12.24 -2.44
N ARG A 69 -2.09 -11.37 -3.15
CA ARG A 69 -1.18 -11.75 -4.23
C ARG A 69 -0.01 -10.77 -4.33
N LEU A 70 1.07 -11.19 -4.98
CA LEU A 70 2.19 -10.30 -5.31
C LEU A 70 1.80 -9.43 -6.51
N PRO A 71 2.12 -8.13 -6.49
CA PRO A 71 1.88 -7.25 -7.63
C PRO A 71 2.74 -7.68 -8.83
N SER A 72 2.16 -7.60 -10.02
CA SER A 72 2.88 -7.84 -11.28
C SER A 72 3.59 -6.56 -11.75
N ALA A 73 4.69 -6.68 -12.48
CA ALA A 73 5.45 -5.54 -13.02
C ALA A 73 4.61 -4.61 -13.93
N ALA A 74 3.43 -5.05 -14.36
CA ALA A 74 2.46 -4.25 -15.12
C ALA A 74 1.62 -3.27 -14.29
N GLU A 75 1.71 -3.32 -12.95
CA GLU A 75 0.89 -2.53 -12.02
C GLU A 75 1.64 -1.31 -11.43
N LYS A 76 2.86 -1.03 -11.91
CA LYS A 76 3.67 0.17 -11.58
C LYS A 76 3.36 1.38 -12.47
#